data_AF-A0A7K4B8L6-F1
#
_entry.id   AF-A0A7K4B8L6-F1
#
_cell.length_a   1.000
_cell.length_b   1.000
_cell.length_c   1.000
_cell.angle_alpha   90.00
_cell.angle_beta   90.00
_cell.angle_gamma   90.00
#
_symmetry.space_group_name_H-M   'P 1'
#
loop_
_entity.id
_entity.type
_entity.pdbx_description
1 polymer ?
#
loop_
_entity_poly.entity_id
_entity_poly.type
_entity_poly.pdbx_seq_one_letter_code
_entity_poly.pdbx_strand_id
1 'polypeptide(L)' 'MKKVPIQTATELTISNIEGFYVRTVTPFGTSAKVDCPKEHLGKRVYLVIIPE' A
#
# COMPACT_ATOMS: atom_id res chain seq x y z
N MET A 1 -2.13 -14.41 5.11
CA MET A 1 -1.21 -13.37 5.64
C MET A 1 -1.17 -13.48 7.16
N LYS A 2 0.03 -13.56 7.75
CA LYS A 2 0.18 -13.23 9.18
C LYS A 2 -0.26 -11.77 9.35
N LYS A 3 -1.04 -11.44 10.39
CA LYS A 3 -1.44 -10.06 10.67
C LYS A 3 -0.18 -9.23 10.89
N VAL A 4 0.19 -8.40 9.92
CA VAL A 4 1.20 -7.37 10.13
C VAL A 4 0.49 -6.26 10.92
N PRO A 5 1.00 -5.88 12.11
CA PRO A 5 0.37 -4.83 12.90
C PRO A 5 0.43 -3.50 12.14
N ILE A 6 -0.71 -2.81 12.06
CA ILE A 6 -0.77 -1.46 11.50
C ILE A 6 -0.12 -0.50 12.51
N GLN A 7 0.88 0.25 12.08
CA GLN A 7 1.40 1.38 12.85
C GLN A 7 0.51 2.58 12.53
N THR A 8 -0.31 3.00 13.49
CA THR A 8 -1.19 4.16 13.32
C THR A 8 -0.35 5.43 13.43
N ALA A 9 -0.25 6.17 12.33
CA ALA A 9 0.43 7.45 12.26
C ALA A 9 -0.42 8.44 11.44
N THR A 10 -0.30 9.72 11.75
CA THR A 10 -0.95 10.81 11.00
C THR A 10 -0.10 11.30 9.84
N GLU A 11 1.20 11.05 9.89
CA GLU A 11 2.18 11.47 8.89
C GLU A 11 3.12 10.30 8.56
N LEU A 12 3.53 10.21 7.29
CA LEU A 12 4.48 9.23 6.79
C LEU A 12 5.50 9.96 5.91
N THR A 13 6.77 9.96 6.34
CA THR A 13 7.87 10.57 5.60
C THR A 13 8.83 9.47 5.15
N ILE A 14 9.01 9.33 3.83
CA ILE A 14 9.92 8.36 3.22
C ILE A 14 10.88 9.14 2.32
N SER A 15 12.18 8.88 2.45
CA SER A 15 13.23 9.48 1.61
C SER A 15 13.79 8.44 0.64
N ASN A 16 14.34 8.90 -0.49
CA ASN A 16 14.88 8.04 -1.56
C ASN A 16 13.83 7.08 -2.14
N ILE A 17 12.68 7.59 -2.57
CA ILE A 17 11.68 6.78 -3.28
C ILE A 17 11.92 6.84 -4.78
N GLU A 18 11.64 5.76 -5.50
CA GLU A 18 11.57 5.78 -6.97
C GLU A 18 10.28 6.46 -7.45
N GLY A 19 9.20 6.29 -6.68
CA GLY A 19 7.92 6.91 -6.97
C GLY A 19 6.80 6.30 -6.13
N PHE A 20 5.57 6.72 -6.41
CA PHE A 20 4.39 6.18 -5.75
C PHE A 20 3.16 6.19 -6.66
N TYR A 21 2.22 5.28 -6.38
CA TYR A 21 0.89 5.27 -7.00
C TYR A 21 -0.18 5.60 -5.96
N VAL A 22 -1.20 6.34 -6.37
CA VAL A 22 -2.42 6.54 -5.59
C VAL A 22 -3.52 5.70 -6.22
N ARG A 23 -4.01 4.69 -5.51
CA ARG A 23 -5.01 3.75 -6.04
C ARG A 23 -6.07 3.41 -5.00
N THR A 24 -7.17 2.84 -5.46
CA THR A 24 -8.22 2.27 -4.60
C THR A 24 -8.01 0.75 -4.54
N VAL A 25 -8.10 0.17 -3.34
CA VAL A 25 -7.98 -1.28 -3.18
C VAL A 25 -9.23 -1.97 -3.72
N THR A 26 -9.07 -2.72 -4.81
CA THR A 26 -10.12 -3.53 -5.43
C THR A 26 -9.85 -5.03 -5.20
N PRO A 27 -10.91 -5.87 -5.10
CA PRO A 27 -10.74 -7.32 -4.90
C PRO A 27 -10.14 -8.03 -6.11
N PHE A 28 -10.23 -7.41 -7.30
CA PHE A 28 -9.69 -7.91 -8.56
C PHE A 28 -8.83 -6.81 -9.20
N GLY A 29 -7.64 -7.18 -9.68
CA GLY A 29 -6.68 -6.25 -10.29
C GLY A 29 -5.69 -6.99 -11.20
N THR A 30 -5.15 -6.26 -12.18
CA THR A 30 -4.20 -6.72 -13.20
C THR A 30 -2.92 -7.30 -12.58
N SER A 31 -2.64 -8.57 -12.87
CA SER A 31 -1.42 -9.40 -12.74
C SER A 31 -0.32 -9.08 -11.69
N ALA A 32 0.09 -7.83 -11.49
CA ALA A 32 1.06 -7.42 -10.48
C ALA A 32 0.37 -7.22 -9.11
N LYS A 33 0.41 -8.25 -8.25
CA LYS A 33 -0.26 -8.24 -6.95
C LYS A 33 0.67 -7.66 -5.87
N VAL A 34 0.27 -6.53 -5.29
CA VAL A 34 0.78 -6.09 -3.99
C VAL A 34 -0.24 -6.53 -2.93
N ASP A 35 0.22 -7.27 -1.93
CA ASP A 35 -0.64 -7.78 -0.88
C ASP A 35 -1.12 -6.65 0.04
N CYS A 36 -2.40 -6.30 -0.06
CA CYS A 36 -3.07 -5.39 0.85
C CYS A 36 -4.07 -6.17 1.73
N PRO A 37 -4.07 -5.99 3.06
CA PRO A 37 -5.06 -6.64 3.92
C PRO A 37 -6.49 -6.30 3.50
N LYS A 38 -7.39 -7.31 3.52
CA LYS A 38 -8.80 -7.15 3.11
C LYS A 38 -9.55 -6.07 3.89
N GLU A 39 -9.07 -5.71 5.10
CA GLU A 39 -9.59 -4.63 5.94
C GLU A 39 -9.47 -3.22 5.31
N HIS A 40 -8.70 -3.10 4.22
CA HIS A 40 -8.53 -1.87 3.46
C HIS A 40 -9.26 -1.85 2.11
N LEU A 41 -10.08 -2.86 1.80
CA LEU A 41 -10.93 -2.86 0.60
C LEU A 41 -11.77 -1.58 0.50
N GLY A 42 -11.81 -0.97 -0.68
CA GLY A 42 -12.54 0.28 -0.93
C GLY A 42 -11.88 1.54 -0.39
N LYS A 43 -10.73 1.44 0.32
CA LYS A 43 -9.98 2.61 0.78
C LYS A 43 -8.98 3.08 -0.29
N ARG A 44 -8.67 4.37 -0.26
CA ARG A 44 -7.56 4.96 -1.02
C ARG A 44 -6.25 4.61 -0.31
N VAL A 45 -5.27 4.14 -1.08
CA VAL A 45 -3.95 3.76 -0.59
C VAL A 45 -2.87 4.40 -1.44
N TYR A 46 -1.72 4.64 -0.82
CA TYR A 46 -0.48 4.99 -1.49
C TYR A 46 0.38 3.74 -1.56
N LEU A 47 0.81 3.38 -2.77
CA LEU A 47 1.81 2.34 -3.00
C LEU A 47 3.13 3.04 -3.30
N VAL A 48 4.08 2.97 -2.38
CA VAL A 48 5.40 3.60 -2.52
C VAL A 48 6.38 2.56 -3.02
N ILE A 49 7.16 2.90 -4.05
CA ILE A 49 8.24 2.08 -4.59
C ILE A 49 9.56 2.66 -4.09
N ILE A 50 10.39 1.81 -3.50
CA ILE A 50 11.72 2.16 -3.00
C ILE A 50 12.77 1.42 -3.85
N PRO A 51 13.90 2.08 -4.17
CA PRO A 51 15.00 1.44 -4.85
C PRO A 51 15.60 0.34 -3.95
N GLU A 52 16.13 -0.72 -4.58
CA GLU A 52 16.83 -1.82 -3.89
C GLU A 52 18.08 -1.36 -3.12
#